data_AF-A0A2J2HBQ2-F1
#
_entry.id   AF-A0A2J2HBQ2-F1
#
_cell.length_a   1.000
_cell.length_b   1.000
_cell.length_c   1.000
_cell.angle_alpha   90.00
_cell.angle_beta   90.00
_cell.angle_gamma   90.00
#
_symmetry.space_group_name_H-M   'P 1'
#
loop_
_entity.id
_entity.type
_entity.pdbx_description
1 polymer ?
#
loop_
_entity_poly.entity_id
_entity_poly.type
_entity_poly.pdbx_seq_one_letter_code
_entity_poly.pdbx_strand_id
1 'polypeptide(L)'
;MTCVGDEEAIKAARRRALGFFGSLRRPEAIAVKFGDDWLIGFVSAGYKDDEMSLEVKWAYVDCKGVALERVPPDAEAALRALVDDLPSIIKREVEARSRR
;
A
#
# COMPACT_ATOMS: atom_id res chain seq x y z
N MET A 1 11.57 7.44 -22.12
CA MET A 1 11.41 6.15 -21.42
C MET A 1 10.10 6.23 -20.65
N THR A 2 9.20 5.25 -20.77
CA THR A 2 7.91 5.24 -20.07
C THR A 2 8.07 4.65 -18.68
N CYS A 3 7.52 5.29 -17.65
CA CYS A 3 7.53 4.77 -16.29
C CYS A 3 6.69 3.49 -16.18
N VAL A 4 7.03 2.65 -15.21
CA VAL A 4 6.30 1.39 -14.94
C VAL A 4 4.85 1.64 -14.56
N GLY A 5 3.98 0.72 -14.97
CA GLY A 5 2.58 0.70 -14.55
C GLY A 5 2.39 0.21 -13.11
N ASP A 6 1.16 0.31 -12.61
CA ASP A 6 0.76 -0.15 -11.29
C ASP A 6 1.00 -1.66 -11.09
N GLU A 7 0.64 -2.50 -12.07
CA GLU A 7 0.88 -3.95 -11.99
C GLU A 7 2.38 -4.30 -11.87
N GLU A 8 3.22 -3.61 -12.64
CA GLU A 8 4.67 -3.79 -12.62
C GLU A 8 5.27 -3.30 -11.30
N ALA A 9 4.80 -2.15 -10.79
CA ALA A 9 5.21 -1.63 -9.50
C ALA A 9 4.82 -2.57 -8.35
N ILE A 10 3.61 -3.11 -8.36
CA ILE A 10 3.16 -4.12 -7.39
C ILE A 10 4.07 -5.36 -7.47
N LYS A 11 4.40 -5.83 -8.67
CA LYS A 11 5.27 -7.00 -8.87
C LYS A 11 6.71 -6.72 -8.37
N ALA A 12 7.22 -5.51 -8.55
CA ALA A 12 8.52 -5.08 -8.03
C ALA A 12 8.52 -5.03 -6.49
N ALA A 13 7.51 -4.38 -5.90
CA ALA A 13 7.33 -4.32 -4.46
C ALA A 13 7.19 -5.70 -3.84
N ARG A 14 6.38 -6.60 -4.44
CA ARG A 14 6.23 -8.00 -3.99
C ARG A 14 7.55 -8.76 -4.03
N ARG A 15 8.32 -8.66 -5.11
CA ARG A 15 9.63 -9.33 -5.22
C ARG A 15 10.59 -8.92 -4.12
N ARG A 16 10.57 -7.65 -3.72
CA ARG A 16 11.38 -7.13 -2.60
C ARG A 16 10.81 -7.56 -1.24
N ALA A 17 9.49 -7.55 -1.10
CA ALA A 17 8.74 -7.88 0.11
C ALA A 17 8.70 -9.39 0.43
N LEU A 18 8.93 -10.28 -0.55
CA LEU A 18 8.77 -11.74 -0.40
C LEU A 18 9.72 -12.41 0.62
N GLY A 19 10.69 -11.69 1.19
CA GLY A 19 11.47 -12.14 2.37
C GLY A 19 10.94 -11.63 3.72
N PHE A 20 10.23 -10.49 3.74
CA PHE A 20 9.78 -9.80 4.96
C PHE A 20 8.32 -10.09 5.32
N PHE A 21 7.55 -10.58 4.35
CA PHE A 21 6.10 -10.77 4.43
C PHE A 21 5.68 -12.23 4.24
N GLY A 22 6.58 -13.18 4.53
CA GLY A 22 6.40 -14.62 4.30
C GLY A 22 5.14 -15.25 4.92
N SER A 23 4.42 -14.53 5.79
CA SER A 23 3.14 -14.93 6.37
C SER A 23 1.89 -14.46 5.58
N LEU A 24 2.00 -13.47 4.69
CA LEU A 24 0.85 -12.97 3.94
C LEU A 24 0.65 -13.80 2.66
N ARG A 25 -0.22 -14.81 2.74
CA ARG A 25 -0.77 -15.47 1.54
C ARG A 25 -1.55 -14.43 0.74
N ARG A 26 -0.92 -13.84 -0.28
CA ARG A 26 -1.51 -12.87 -1.22
C ARG A 26 -2.14 -11.64 -0.52
N PRO A 27 -1.34 -10.73 0.06
CA PRO A 27 -1.89 -9.49 0.57
C PRO A 27 -2.57 -8.73 -0.58
N GLU A 28 -3.75 -8.17 -0.31
CA GLU A 28 -4.30 -7.12 -1.17
C GLU A 28 -3.28 -5.98 -1.23
N ALA A 29 -2.99 -5.51 -2.43
CA ALA A 29 -2.04 -4.45 -2.66
C ALA A 29 -2.78 -3.24 -3.22
N ILE A 30 -2.50 -2.08 -2.63
CA ILE A 30 -3.00 -0.79 -3.10
C ILE A 30 -1.81 -0.08 -3.75
N ALA A 31 -1.97 0.34 -5.00
CA ALA A 31 -0.98 1.16 -5.70
C ALA A 31 -1.46 2.62 -5.70
N VAL A 32 -0.67 3.51 -5.10
CA VAL A 32 -0.92 4.95 -5.07
C VAL A 32 0.17 5.63 -5.87
N LYS A 33 -0.22 6.42 -6.87
CA LYS A 33 0.73 7.16 -7.69
C LYS A 33 1.29 8.36 -6.91
N PHE A 34 2.61 8.52 -6.91
CA PHE A 34 3.32 9.60 -6.23
C PHE A 34 4.29 10.25 -7.24
N GLY A 35 3.83 11.32 -7.90
CA GLY A 35 4.54 11.87 -9.05
C GLY A 35 4.61 10.85 -10.20
N ASP A 36 5.82 10.50 -10.61
CA ASP A 36 6.10 9.44 -11.61
C ASP A 36 6.38 8.06 -10.97
N ASP A 37 6.41 8.01 -9.63
CA ASP A 37 6.74 6.85 -8.83
C ASP A 37 5.48 6.27 -8.15
N TRP A 38 5.65 5.22 -7.36
CA TRP A 38 4.55 4.47 -6.76
C TRP A 38 4.77 4.17 -5.27
N LEU A 39 3.71 4.34 -4.50
CA LEU A 39 3.57 3.83 -3.14
C LEU A 39 2.69 2.58 -3.17
N ILE A 40 3.26 1.45 -2.78
CA ILE A 40 2.57 0.16 -2.74
C ILE A 40 2.28 -0.21 -1.29
N GLY A 41 1.01 -0.19 -0.91
CA GLY A 41 0.53 -0.60 0.41
C GLY A 41 0.07 -2.06 0.40
N PHE A 42 0.68 -2.90 1.22
CA PHE A 42 0.23 -4.27 1.46
C PHE A 42 -0.68 -4.30 2.67
N VAL A 43 -1.95 -4.62 2.45
CA VAL A 43 -2.97 -4.66 3.49
C VAL A 43 -3.04 -6.06 4.08
N SER A 44 -3.06 -6.11 5.41
CA SER A 44 -3.29 -7.33 6.18
C SER A 44 -4.29 -7.08 7.28
N ALA A 45 -5.24 -7.99 7.44
CA ALA A 45 -6.22 -7.97 8.51
C ALA A 45 -5.88 -9.08 9.51
N GLY A 46 -5.87 -8.74 10.79
CA GLY A 46 -5.80 -9.67 11.91
C GLY A 46 -7.06 -9.55 12.75
N TYR A 47 -7.53 -10.68 13.27
CA TYR A 47 -8.61 -10.72 14.26
C TYR A 47 -8.03 -11.24 15.57
N LYS A 48 -8.29 -10.54 16.67
CA LYS A 48 -7.90 -10.97 18.01
C LYS A 48 -8.93 -10.48 19.02
N ASP A 49 -9.42 -11.37 19.87
CA ASP A 49 -10.35 -11.03 20.97
C ASP A 49 -11.58 -10.20 20.51
N ASP A 50 -12.20 -10.60 19.39
CA ASP A 50 -13.30 -9.90 18.70
C ASP A 50 -12.99 -8.49 18.16
N GLU A 51 -11.73 -8.04 18.25
CA GLU A 51 -11.24 -6.83 17.59
C GLU A 51 -10.58 -7.16 16.24
N MET A 52 -10.95 -6.39 15.21
CA MET A 52 -10.30 -6.43 13.91
C MET A 52 -9.22 -5.35 13.83
N SER A 53 -7.97 -5.75 13.61
CA SER A 53 -6.86 -4.85 13.33
C SER A 53 -6.51 -4.88 11.85
N LEU A 54 -6.33 -3.71 11.24
CA LEU A 54 -5.79 -3.57 9.89
C LEU A 54 -4.37 -3.01 9.96
N GLU A 55 -3.43 -3.70 9.35
CA GLU A 55 -2.05 -3.24 9.19
C GLU A 55 -1.79 -3.01 7.69
N VAL A 56 -1.21 -1.86 7.36
CA VAL A 56 -0.76 -1.54 6.01
C VAL A 56 0.75 -1.31 6.05
N LYS A 57 1.50 -2.12 5.32
CA LYS A 57 2.94 -1.94 5.17
C LYS A 57 3.25 -1.37 3.79
N TRP A 58 4.01 -0.29 3.76
CA TRP A 58 4.29 0.46 2.55
C TRP A 58 5.65 0.11 1.95
N ALA A 59 5.71 0.06 0.63
CA ALA A 59 6.92 0.00 -0.16
C ALA A 59 6.90 1.13 -1.20
N TYR A 60 8.05 1.73 -1.47
CA TYR A 60 8.20 2.72 -2.52
C TYR A 60 8.82 2.07 -3.75
N VAL A 61 8.30 2.36 -4.94
CA VAL A 61 8.81 1.89 -6.21
C VAL A 61 9.01 3.07 -7.15
N ASP A 62 10.23 3.24 -7.65
CA ASP A 62 10.52 4.32 -8.59
C ASP A 62 9.91 4.06 -9.99
N CYS A 63 9.92 5.09 -10.83
CA CYS A 63 9.48 5.06 -12.23
C CYS A 63 10.12 3.92 -13.05
N LYS A 64 11.28 3.38 -12.63
CA LYS A 64 11.99 2.28 -13.30
C LYS A 64 11.62 0.91 -12.75
N GLY A 65 10.72 0.82 -11.77
CA GLY A 65 10.31 -0.43 -11.15
C GLY A 65 11.28 -0.95 -10.09
N VAL A 66 12.09 -0.07 -9.49
CA VAL A 66 13.00 -0.43 -8.40
C VAL A 66 12.33 -0.17 -7.06
N ALA A 67 12.15 -1.23 -6.27
CA ALA A 67 11.62 -1.13 -4.92
C ALA A 67 12.70 -0.71 -3.91
N LEU A 68 12.49 0.45 -3.28
CA LEU A 68 13.36 1.01 -2.26
C LEU A 68 13.15 0.32 -0.90
N GLU A 69 14.22 0.25 -0.08
CA GLU A 69 14.16 -0.35 1.27
C GLU A 69 13.41 0.51 2.28
N ARG A 70 13.43 1.82 2.08
CA ARG A 70 12.77 2.80 2.93
C ARG A 70 11.96 3.74 2.06
N VAL A 71 10.81 4.15 2.57
CA VAL A 71 10.01 5.20 1.93
C VAL A 71 10.78 6.53 2.05
N PRO A 72 10.94 7.28 0.95
CA PRO A 72 11.52 8.61 0.99
C PRO A 72 10.77 9.56 1.95
N PRO A 73 11.46 10.53 2.61
CA PRO A 73 10.83 11.38 3.64
C PRO A 73 9.64 12.22 3.15
N ASP A 74 9.67 12.67 1.90
CA ASP A 74 8.60 13.40 1.22
C ASP A 74 7.37 12.52 1.03
N ALA A 75 7.57 11.28 0.58
CA ALA A 75 6.50 10.29 0.46
C ALA A 75 5.97 9.85 1.84
N GLU A 76 6.83 9.79 2.87
CA GLU A 76 6.42 9.50 4.24
C GLU A 76 5.53 10.62 4.81
N ALA A 77 5.85 11.88 4.54
CA ALA A 77 5.01 13.01 4.95
C ALA A 77 3.62 12.94 4.28
N ALA A 78 3.56 12.60 2.98
CA ALA A 78 2.30 12.40 2.28
C ALA A 78 1.48 11.22 2.84
N LEU A 79 2.14 10.11 3.19
CA LEU A 79 1.49 8.98 3.84
C LEU A 79 0.93 9.34 5.21
N ARG A 80 1.65 10.12 6.02
CA ARG A 80 1.16 10.57 7.34
C ARG A 80 -0.11 11.39 7.21
N ALA A 81 -0.15 12.34 6.26
CA ALA A 81 -1.37 13.10 5.99
C ALA A 81 -2.54 12.18 5.59
N LEU A 82 -2.27 11.16 4.78
CA LEU A 82 -3.26 10.14 4.40
C LEU A 82 -3.77 9.29 5.57
N VAL A 83 -2.91 9.01 6.56
CA VAL A 83 -3.29 8.27 7.79
C VAL A 83 -4.27 9.07 8.64
N ASP A 84 -4.13 10.38 8.70
CA ASP A 84 -5.07 11.23 9.43
C ASP A 84 -6.47 11.23 8.75
N ASP A 85 -6.51 11.13 7.42
CA ASP A 85 -7.75 11.11 6.64
C ASP A 85 -8.36 9.70 6.44
N LEU A 86 -7.59 8.65 6.73
CA LEU A 86 -7.94 7.24 6.49
C LEU A 86 -9.30 6.83 7.07
N PRO A 87 -9.70 7.22 8.30
CA PRO A 87 -11.03 6.91 8.83
C PRO A 87 -12.18 7.40 7.95
N SER A 88 -12.03 8.62 7.39
CA SER A 88 -13.04 9.23 6.51
C SER A 88 -13.09 8.53 5.14
N ILE A 89 -11.94 8.11 4.63
CA ILE A 89 -11.84 7.34 3.38
C ILE A 89 -12.50 5.96 3.55
N ILE A 90 -12.15 5.24 4.61
CA ILE A 90 -12.72 3.91 4.92
C ILE A 90 -14.24 4.00 5.06
N LYS A 91 -14.75 4.97 5.83
CA LYS A 91 -16.19 5.17 6.01
C LYS A 91 -16.90 5.30 4.66
N ARG A 92 -16.40 6.19 3.79
CA ARG A 92 -16.97 6.44 2.46
C ARG A 92 -16.97 5.20 1.56
N GLU A 93 -15.88 4.43 1.55
CA GLU A 93 -15.77 3.21 0.75
C GLU A 93 -16.70 2.09 1.24
N VAL A 94 -16.80 1.92 2.57
CA VAL A 94 -17.73 0.95 3.17
C VAL A 94 -19.18 1.32 2.84
N GLU A 95 -19.54 2.60 2.97
CA GLU A 95 -20.87 3.09 2.60
C GLU A 95 -21.18 2.95 1.10
N ALA A 96 -20.19 3.13 0.22
CA ALA A 96 -20.37 2.96 -1.22
C ALA A 96 -20.60 1.50 -1.60
N ARG A 97 -19.95 0.56 -0.91
CA ARG A 97 -20.07 -0.88 -1.18
C ARG A 97 -21.30 -1.52 -0.54
N SER A 98 -21.76 -1.02 0.60
CA SER A 98 -22.98 -1.53 1.28
C SER A 98 -24.29 -1.14 0.58
N ARG A 99 -24.24 -0.15 -0.32
CA ARG A 99 -25.37 0.27 -1.16
C ARG A 99 -25.49 -0.50 -2.47
N ARG A 100 -24.57 -1.42 -2.77
CA ARG A 100 -24.63 -2.34 -3.92
C ARG A 100 -25.20 -3.68 -3.48
#